data_AF-A0A838HA27-F1
#
_entry.id   AF-A0A838HA27-F1
#
_cell.length_a   1.000
_cell.length_b   1.000
_cell.length_c   1.000
_cell.angle_alpha   90.00
_cell.angle_beta   90.00
_cell.angle_gamma   90.00
#
_symmetry.space_group_name_H-M   'P 1'
#
loop_
_entity.id
_entity.type
_entity.pdbx_description
1 polymer ?
#
loop_
_entity_poly.entity_id
_entity_poly.type
_entity_poly.pdbx_seq_one_letter_code
_entity_poly.pdbx_strand_id
1 'polypeptide(L)'
;MTAPSPGNATGRSAWPRLIALDIDGTLVDRYEEMTPAVEKAVHAARDAGAHIVLSTGRSVFGIDPIIDALGLESGHCVASNGAVTFTYPPVEITSAVTFDPDPAVRMVLAKVPEALVAIEVIGRGFRTNRLFPDGEITGEMWIESVDDLVREPVTRVIIRDPDSSAEDFMALASTLGLQGTNYFVGYTAWLDLVPKGVSKAFGLAKVAAALDVAQADV
;
A
#
# COMPACT_ATOMS: atom_id res chain seq x y z
N MET A 1 33.92 51.03 -10.56
CA MET A 1 33.51 50.00 -9.58
C MET A 1 32.05 49.70 -9.83
N THR A 2 31.79 48.61 -10.56
CA THR A 2 30.45 48.09 -10.85
C THR A 2 29.91 47.38 -9.61
N ALA A 3 28.68 47.72 -9.21
CA ALA A 3 27.97 47.03 -8.13
C ALA A 3 27.74 45.55 -8.52
N PRO A 4 27.80 44.62 -7.56
CA PRO A 4 27.51 43.23 -7.85
C PRO A 4 26.01 43.04 -8.09
N SER A 5 25.66 42.29 -9.13
CA SER A 5 24.30 41.84 -9.41
C SER A 5 23.78 40.95 -8.26
N PRO A 6 22.50 41.06 -7.86
CA PRO A 6 21.95 40.14 -6.87
C PRO A 6 21.88 38.75 -7.51
N GLY A 7 22.64 37.82 -6.95
CA GLY A 7 22.64 36.42 -7.35
C GLY A 7 21.26 35.81 -7.15
N ASN A 8 20.88 34.94 -8.09
CA ASN A 8 19.73 34.05 -8.00
C ASN A 8 19.76 33.29 -6.67
N ALA A 9 19.00 33.76 -5.68
CA ALA A 9 18.54 32.91 -4.60
C ALA A 9 17.48 31.98 -5.21
N THR A 10 17.86 30.74 -5.51
CA THR A 10 16.92 29.67 -5.82
C THR A 10 16.06 29.46 -4.58
N GLY A 11 14.89 30.11 -4.54
CA GLY A 11 13.94 30.04 -3.44
C GLY A 11 13.38 28.63 -3.34
N ARG A 12 14.07 27.74 -2.61
CA ARG A 12 13.47 26.50 -2.15
C ARG A 12 12.38 26.88 -1.15
N SER A 13 11.15 26.43 -1.43
CA SER A 13 10.08 26.36 -0.43
C SER A 13 10.62 25.75 0.86
N ALA A 14 10.11 26.18 2.02
CA ALA A 14 10.41 25.53 3.30
C ALA A 14 9.85 24.09 3.36
N TRP A 15 8.98 23.72 2.41
CA TRP A 15 8.34 22.42 2.29
C TRP A 15 8.92 21.58 1.16
N PRO A 16 8.94 20.24 1.30
CA PRO A 16 9.17 19.32 0.20
C PRO A 16 8.18 19.55 -0.95
N ARG A 17 8.56 19.21 -2.19
CA ARG A 17 7.66 19.29 -3.35
C ARG A 17 6.65 18.15 -3.35
N LEU A 18 6.99 17.02 -2.72
CA LEU A 18 6.11 15.88 -2.55
C LEU A 18 6.24 15.40 -1.10
N ILE A 19 5.13 14.97 -0.50
CA ILE A 19 5.12 14.33 0.81
C ILE A 19 4.36 13.01 0.67
N ALA A 20 5.07 11.92 0.90
CA ALA A 20 4.48 10.59 0.92
C ALA A 20 4.01 10.24 2.34
N LEU A 21 2.74 9.90 2.48
CA LEU A 21 2.12 9.64 3.78
C LEU A 21 1.63 8.21 3.83
N ASP A 22 2.15 7.44 4.79
CA ASP A 22 1.54 6.17 5.16
C ASP A 22 0.19 6.41 5.85
N ILE A 23 -0.68 5.41 5.84
CA ILE A 23 -2.02 5.51 6.42
C ILE A 23 -2.02 4.97 7.85
N ASP A 24 -1.91 3.65 8.00
CA ASP A 24 -2.08 2.97 9.26
C ASP A 24 -0.92 3.25 10.23
N GLY A 25 -1.23 3.73 11.43
CA GLY A 25 -0.24 4.12 12.43
C GLY A 25 0.49 5.43 12.11
N THR A 26 0.12 6.13 11.03
CA THR A 26 0.71 7.41 10.61
C THR A 26 -0.34 8.50 10.48
N LEU A 27 -1.27 8.36 9.52
CA LEU A 27 -2.39 9.28 9.36
C LEU A 27 -3.55 8.93 10.30
N VAL A 28 -3.80 7.64 10.47
CA VAL A 28 -4.85 7.12 11.36
C VAL A 28 -4.24 6.22 12.41
N ASP A 29 -4.87 6.17 13.59
CA ASP A 29 -4.47 5.25 14.63
C ASP A 29 -5.07 3.85 14.43
N ARG A 30 -4.91 2.97 15.43
CA ARG A 30 -5.43 1.59 15.38
C ARG A 30 -6.97 1.48 15.37
N TYR A 31 -7.66 2.59 15.63
CA TYR A 31 -9.12 2.68 15.60
C TYR A 31 -9.63 3.35 14.32
N GLU A 32 -8.75 3.52 13.32
CA GLU A 32 -9.01 4.23 12.08
C GLU A 32 -9.34 5.73 12.27
N GLU A 33 -8.95 6.32 13.40
CA GLU A 33 -9.23 7.73 13.70
C GLU A 33 -8.07 8.63 13.28
N MET A 34 -8.39 9.68 12.51
CA MET A 34 -7.47 10.77 12.18
C MET A 34 -7.66 11.93 13.16
N THR A 35 -6.56 12.40 13.76
CA THR A 35 -6.65 13.56 14.66
C THR A 35 -6.73 14.88 13.89
N PRO A 36 -7.40 15.92 14.43
CA PRO A 36 -7.46 17.24 13.79
C PRO A 36 -6.08 17.88 13.57
N ALA A 37 -5.09 17.52 14.39
CA ALA A 37 -3.72 18.01 14.25
C ALA A 37 -3.04 17.43 13.00
N VAL A 38 -3.27 16.15 12.70
CA VAL A 38 -2.76 15.49 11.49
C VAL A 38 -3.41 16.08 10.24
N GLU A 39 -4.75 16.16 10.23
CA GLU A 39 -5.50 16.74 9.11
C GLU A 39 -4.99 18.15 8.78
N LYS A 40 -4.89 19.02 9.79
CA LYS A 40 -4.36 20.38 9.64
C LYS A 40 -2.93 20.41 9.08
N ALA A 41 -2.07 19.49 9.48
CA ALA A 41 -0.70 19.43 8.98
C ALA A 41 -0.65 19.04 7.50
N VAL A 42 -1.48 18.08 7.08
CA VAL A 42 -1.59 17.68 5.67
C VAL A 42 -2.12 18.83 4.83
N HIS A 43 -3.18 19.51 5.28
CA HIS A 43 -3.71 20.69 4.60
C HIS A 43 -2.69 21.80 4.50
N ALA A 44 -1.95 22.10 5.57
CA ALA A 44 -0.92 23.13 5.53
C ALA A 44 0.18 22.84 4.51
N ALA A 45 0.59 21.57 4.38
CA ALA A 45 1.58 21.17 3.39
C ALA A 45 1.03 21.24 1.95
N ARG A 46 -0.22 20.80 1.74
CA ARG A 46 -0.92 20.92 0.45
C ARG A 46 -1.06 22.39 0.04
N ASP A 47 -1.50 23.24 0.95
CA ASP A 47 -1.71 24.68 0.71
C ASP A 47 -0.38 25.41 0.46
N ALA A 48 0.74 24.85 0.94
CA ALA A 48 2.10 25.30 0.61
C ALA A 48 2.61 24.79 -0.75
N GLY A 49 1.81 24.01 -1.48
CA GLY A 49 2.09 23.53 -2.83
C GLY A 49 2.74 22.14 -2.91
N ALA A 50 2.80 21.39 -1.81
CA ALA A 50 3.33 20.03 -1.82
C ALA A 50 2.31 19.06 -2.44
N HIS A 51 2.79 18.12 -3.26
CA HIS A 51 2.01 16.96 -3.67
C HIS A 51 1.84 16.01 -2.49
N ILE A 52 0.61 15.83 -2.02
CA ILE A 52 0.30 14.82 -1.00
C ILE A 52 0.04 13.48 -1.70
N VAL A 53 0.88 12.49 -1.41
CA VAL A 53 0.77 11.14 -2.00
C VAL A 53 0.53 10.13 -0.88
N LEU A 54 -0.65 9.52 -0.86
CA LEU A 54 -0.91 8.42 0.08
C LEU A 54 -0.17 7.17 -0.39
N SER A 55 0.60 6.54 0.51
CA SER A 55 1.46 5.41 0.21
C SER A 55 1.34 4.32 1.27
N THR A 56 0.54 3.29 0.99
CA THR A 56 0.03 2.35 1.99
C THR A 56 0.07 0.88 1.55
N GLY A 57 -0.11 -0.02 2.52
CA GLY A 57 -0.39 -1.43 2.29
C GLY A 57 -1.86 -1.72 1.95
N ARG A 58 -2.77 -0.78 2.16
CA ARG A 58 -4.18 -0.94 1.80
C ARG A 58 -4.36 -1.11 0.28
N SER A 59 -5.43 -1.80 -0.11
CA SER A 59 -5.89 -1.85 -1.50
C SER A 59 -6.39 -0.47 -1.95
N VAL A 60 -6.65 -0.30 -3.24
CA VAL A 60 -7.19 0.95 -3.80
C VAL A 60 -8.41 1.44 -3.02
N PHE A 61 -9.38 0.57 -2.74
CA PHE A 61 -10.58 0.94 -1.97
C PHE A 61 -10.33 1.28 -0.51
N GLY A 62 -9.31 0.70 0.11
CA GLY A 62 -8.99 1.02 1.50
C GLY A 62 -8.47 2.46 1.68
N ILE A 63 -8.18 3.15 0.58
CA ILE A 63 -7.64 4.52 0.56
C ILE A 63 -8.76 5.57 0.43
N ASP A 64 -9.88 5.24 -0.22
CA ASP A 64 -10.97 6.18 -0.49
C ASP A 64 -11.47 6.93 0.77
N PRO A 65 -11.72 6.27 1.92
CA PRO A 65 -12.15 6.97 3.13
C PRO A 65 -11.14 8.01 3.63
N ILE A 66 -9.85 7.79 3.38
CA ILE A 66 -8.76 8.70 3.79
C ILE A 66 -8.65 9.87 2.84
N ILE A 67 -8.84 9.64 1.53
CA ILE A 67 -8.95 10.70 0.52
C ILE A 67 -10.10 11.65 0.89
N ASP A 68 -11.26 11.09 1.21
CA ASP A 68 -12.46 11.84 1.58
C ASP A 68 -12.25 12.61 2.89
N ALA A 69 -11.72 11.95 3.93
CA ALA A 69 -11.45 12.57 5.23
C ALA A 69 -10.46 13.74 5.12
N LEU A 70 -9.45 13.64 4.25
CA LEU A 70 -8.50 14.72 4.00
C LEU A 70 -9.01 15.77 3.00
N GLY A 71 -10.17 15.55 2.37
CA GLY A 71 -10.70 16.44 1.32
C GLY A 71 -9.72 16.60 0.15
N LEU A 72 -9.08 15.51 -0.28
CA LEU A 72 -8.15 15.53 -1.42
C LEU A 72 -8.95 15.40 -2.72
N GLU A 73 -9.03 16.49 -3.48
CA GLU A 73 -9.85 16.54 -4.70
C GLU A 73 -9.27 15.75 -5.88
N SER A 74 -7.94 15.63 -5.94
CA SER A 74 -7.25 14.81 -6.93
C SER A 74 -5.81 14.50 -6.49
N GLY A 75 -5.20 13.47 -7.04
CA GLY A 75 -3.83 13.14 -6.72
C GLY A 75 -3.35 11.79 -7.25
N HIS A 76 -2.20 11.37 -6.72
CA HIS A 76 -1.60 10.07 -6.96
C HIS A 76 -1.54 9.29 -5.65
N CYS A 77 -1.68 7.98 -5.75
CA CYS A 77 -1.57 7.07 -4.63
C CYS A 77 -0.68 5.88 -4.98
N VAL A 78 -0.09 5.31 -3.93
CA VAL A 78 0.64 4.05 -3.92
C VAL A 78 -0.11 3.08 -3.01
N ALA A 79 -0.67 2.03 -3.59
CA ALA A 79 -1.44 1.00 -2.90
C ALA A 79 -0.67 -0.33 -2.87
N SER A 80 -1.20 -1.28 -2.10
CA SER A 80 -0.74 -2.68 -2.07
C SER A 80 0.77 -2.80 -1.86
N ASN A 81 1.28 -2.04 -0.88
CA ASN A 81 2.70 -1.96 -0.52
C ASN A 81 3.62 -1.57 -1.68
N GLY A 82 3.11 -0.82 -2.67
CA GLY A 82 3.88 -0.35 -3.82
C GLY A 82 3.68 -1.12 -5.12
N ALA A 83 2.90 -2.21 -5.09
CA ALA A 83 2.62 -2.99 -6.29
C ALA A 83 1.69 -2.25 -7.26
N VAL A 84 0.84 -1.36 -6.74
CA VAL A 84 -0.15 -0.61 -7.52
C VAL A 84 0.06 0.89 -7.32
N THR A 85 0.09 1.65 -8.40
CA THR A 85 -0.04 3.11 -8.36
C THR A 85 -1.26 3.53 -9.17
N PHE A 86 -1.95 4.56 -8.72
CA PHE A 86 -3.15 5.07 -9.40
C PHE A 86 -3.32 6.57 -9.20
N THR A 87 -4.13 7.19 -10.06
CA THR A 87 -4.61 8.57 -9.90
C THR A 87 -6.08 8.57 -9.52
N TYR A 88 -6.55 9.68 -8.95
CA TYR A 88 -7.94 9.92 -8.63
C TYR A 88 -8.27 11.42 -8.78
N PRO A 89 -9.51 11.83 -9.13
CA PRO A 89 -10.55 11.11 -9.86
C PRO A 89 -10.42 11.28 -11.40
N PRO A 90 -10.82 10.28 -12.22
CA PRO A 90 -11.30 8.96 -11.82
C PRO A 90 -10.17 8.08 -11.28
N VAL A 91 -10.52 7.01 -10.57
CA VAL A 91 -9.55 5.98 -10.21
C VAL A 91 -9.00 5.34 -11.49
N GLU A 92 -7.74 5.62 -11.80
CA GLU A 92 -7.05 5.07 -12.97
C GLU A 92 -5.72 4.44 -12.56
N ILE A 93 -5.57 3.15 -12.85
CA ILE A 93 -4.35 2.41 -12.52
C ILE A 93 -3.23 2.83 -13.46
N THR A 94 -2.22 3.50 -12.93
CA THR A 94 -1.07 4.00 -13.70
C THR A 94 0.07 2.97 -13.79
N SER A 95 0.17 2.07 -12.81
CA SER A 95 1.09 0.93 -12.86
C SER A 95 0.60 -0.19 -11.94
N ALA A 96 0.75 -1.43 -12.40
CA ALA A 96 0.61 -2.63 -11.58
C ALA A 96 1.82 -3.55 -11.83
N VAL A 97 2.47 -4.00 -10.76
CA VAL A 97 3.54 -5.00 -10.82
C VAL A 97 3.01 -6.32 -10.28
N THR A 98 3.15 -7.38 -11.06
CA THR A 98 2.63 -8.70 -10.73
C THR A 98 3.74 -9.72 -10.49
N PHE A 99 3.39 -10.81 -9.81
CA PHE A 99 4.24 -11.98 -9.62
C PHE A 99 3.41 -13.26 -9.71
N ASP A 100 4.07 -14.39 -9.95
CA ASP A 100 3.44 -15.71 -9.90
C ASP A 100 3.22 -16.12 -8.42
N PRO A 101 1.97 -16.26 -7.96
CA PRO A 101 1.67 -16.62 -6.58
C PRO A 101 1.79 -18.11 -6.29
N ASP A 102 1.77 -18.98 -7.32
CA ASP A 102 1.59 -20.43 -7.16
C ASP A 102 2.62 -21.08 -6.22
N PRO A 103 3.94 -20.85 -6.39
CA PRO A 103 4.94 -21.52 -5.56
C PRO A 103 4.79 -21.15 -4.07
N ALA A 104 4.54 -19.88 -3.78
CA ALA A 104 4.42 -19.38 -2.42
C ALA A 104 3.13 -19.88 -1.75
N VAL A 105 2.00 -19.76 -2.43
CA VAL A 105 0.69 -20.19 -1.92
C VAL A 105 0.68 -21.69 -1.65
N ARG A 106 1.13 -22.52 -2.60
CA ARG A 106 1.15 -23.98 -2.40
C ARG A 106 2.11 -24.40 -1.29
N MET A 107 3.25 -23.73 -1.16
CA MET A 107 4.21 -24.03 -0.10
C MET A 107 3.64 -23.75 1.29
N VAL A 108 2.89 -22.65 1.47
CA VAL A 108 2.21 -22.37 2.74
C VAL A 108 1.08 -23.37 2.98
N LEU A 109 0.21 -23.61 2.01
CA LEU A 109 -0.93 -24.53 2.15
C LEU A 109 -0.50 -25.99 2.40
N ALA A 110 0.69 -26.39 1.92
CA ALA A 110 1.25 -27.71 2.25
C ALA A 110 1.65 -27.85 3.74
N LYS A 111 1.88 -26.74 4.44
CA LYS A 111 2.22 -26.70 5.87
C LYS A 111 1.02 -26.34 6.74
N VAL A 112 0.15 -25.47 6.24
CA VAL A 112 -1.06 -24.97 6.90
C VAL A 112 -2.24 -25.10 5.93
N PRO A 113 -2.85 -26.29 5.80
CA PRO A 113 -3.94 -26.52 4.83
C PRO A 113 -5.18 -25.65 5.08
N GLU A 114 -5.38 -25.21 6.32
CA GLU A 114 -6.50 -24.35 6.72
C GLU A 114 -6.24 -22.85 6.56
N ALA A 115 -5.04 -22.46 6.10
CA ALA A 115 -4.76 -21.05 5.85
C ALA A 115 -5.74 -20.46 4.83
N LEU A 116 -6.20 -19.25 5.13
CA LEU A 116 -7.01 -18.44 4.24
C LEU A 116 -6.08 -17.70 3.29
N VAL A 117 -6.42 -17.72 2.01
CA VAL A 117 -5.65 -17.08 0.93
C VAL A 117 -6.59 -16.11 0.23
N ALA A 118 -6.16 -14.85 0.08
CA ALA A 118 -6.86 -13.84 -0.69
C ALA A 118 -5.92 -13.26 -1.75
N ILE A 119 -6.44 -13.09 -2.96
CA ILE A 119 -5.76 -12.47 -4.10
C ILE A 119 -6.50 -11.19 -4.43
N GLU A 120 -5.76 -10.08 -4.44
CA GLU A 120 -6.33 -8.78 -4.74
C GLU A 120 -6.82 -8.72 -6.20
N VAL A 121 -8.05 -8.24 -6.37
CA VAL A 121 -8.60 -7.75 -7.64
C VAL A 121 -8.64 -6.24 -7.55
N ILE A 122 -7.70 -5.58 -8.22
CA ILE A 122 -7.47 -4.14 -8.12
C ILE A 122 -8.77 -3.37 -8.35
N GLY A 123 -9.14 -2.53 -7.38
CA GLY A 123 -10.34 -1.69 -7.46
C GLY A 123 -11.65 -2.47 -7.46
N ARG A 124 -11.67 -3.75 -7.05
CA ARG A 124 -12.91 -4.53 -6.86
C ARG A 124 -13.00 -5.27 -5.52
N GLY A 125 -11.93 -5.92 -5.07
CA GLY A 125 -11.95 -6.70 -3.84
C GLY A 125 -10.97 -7.87 -3.90
N PHE A 126 -11.40 -9.06 -3.49
CA PHE A 126 -10.52 -10.22 -3.37
C PHE A 126 -11.17 -11.52 -3.85
N ARG A 127 -10.38 -12.32 -4.59
CA ARG A 127 -10.69 -13.74 -4.81
C ARG A 127 -10.08 -14.54 -3.67
N THR A 128 -10.83 -15.43 -3.02
CA THR A 128 -10.40 -16.12 -1.81
C THR A 128 -10.60 -17.64 -1.91
N ASN A 129 -9.85 -18.44 -1.14
CA ASN A 129 -10.08 -19.89 -1.09
C ASN A 129 -11.22 -20.26 -0.13
N ARG A 130 -11.50 -19.40 0.84
CA ARG A 130 -12.48 -19.55 1.91
C ARG A 130 -12.98 -18.16 2.34
N LEU A 131 -14.01 -18.12 3.19
CA LEU A 131 -14.47 -16.86 3.78
C LEU A 131 -13.41 -16.30 4.74
N PHE A 132 -13.12 -15.01 4.59
CA PHE A 132 -12.35 -14.25 5.58
C PHE A 132 -13.29 -13.75 6.68
N PRO A 133 -12.81 -13.62 7.93
CA PRO A 133 -13.57 -12.98 9.00
C PRO A 133 -14.01 -11.56 8.62
N ASP A 134 -15.18 -11.15 9.10
CA ASP A 134 -15.75 -9.83 8.80
C ASP A 134 -14.78 -8.72 9.23
N GLY A 135 -14.57 -7.76 8.32
CA GLY A 135 -13.72 -6.59 8.56
C GLY A 135 -12.21 -6.81 8.38
N GLU A 136 -11.75 -8.05 8.12
CA GLU A 136 -10.32 -8.30 7.87
C GLU A 136 -9.88 -7.85 6.46
N ILE A 137 -10.74 -7.97 5.45
CA ILE A 137 -10.50 -7.48 4.08
C ILE A 137 -11.70 -6.67 3.57
N THR A 138 -11.43 -5.72 2.68
CA THR A 138 -12.44 -4.80 2.13
C THR A 138 -12.69 -5.03 0.65
N GLY A 139 -13.93 -4.81 0.20
CA GLY A 139 -14.37 -4.99 -1.18
C GLY A 139 -15.21 -6.25 -1.41
N GLU A 140 -15.52 -6.55 -2.67
CA GLU A 140 -16.24 -7.77 -3.06
C GLU A 140 -15.38 -9.02 -2.80
N MET A 141 -16.01 -10.12 -2.39
CA MET A 141 -15.32 -11.41 -2.15
C MET A 141 -15.88 -12.51 -3.05
N TRP A 142 -14.99 -13.23 -3.74
CA TRP A 142 -15.35 -14.40 -4.55
C TRP A 142 -14.58 -15.62 -4.10
N ILE A 143 -15.30 -16.64 -3.63
CA ILE A 143 -14.67 -17.91 -3.23
C ILE A 143 -14.40 -18.75 -4.46
N GLU A 144 -13.17 -19.22 -4.59
CA GLU A 144 -12.69 -20.02 -5.72
C GLU A 144 -11.75 -21.14 -5.27
N SER A 145 -11.45 -22.06 -6.20
CA SER A 145 -10.46 -23.11 -5.95
C SER A 145 -9.05 -22.51 -5.87
N VAL A 146 -8.15 -23.12 -5.09
CA VAL A 146 -6.74 -22.68 -5.03
C VAL A 146 -6.10 -22.72 -6.40
N ASP A 147 -6.42 -23.71 -7.24
CA ASP A 147 -5.90 -23.83 -8.60
C ASP A 147 -6.31 -22.66 -9.48
N ASP A 148 -7.51 -22.10 -9.29
CA ASP A 148 -7.96 -20.92 -10.03
C ASP A 148 -7.37 -19.63 -9.47
N LEU A 149 -7.22 -19.52 -8.14
CA LEU A 149 -6.58 -18.38 -7.51
C LEU A 149 -5.18 -18.16 -8.07
N VAL A 150 -4.36 -19.21 -8.09
CA VAL A 150 -2.94 -19.12 -8.45
C VAL A 150 -2.66 -19.21 -9.96
N ARG A 151 -3.71 -19.26 -10.78
CA ARG A 151 -3.60 -19.50 -12.23
C ARG A 151 -2.86 -18.39 -12.98
N GLU A 152 -3.00 -17.15 -12.54
CA GLU A 152 -2.52 -15.97 -13.23
C GLU A 152 -1.60 -15.14 -12.31
N PRO A 153 -0.69 -14.31 -12.87
CA PRO A 153 0.10 -13.37 -12.08
C PRO A 153 -0.76 -12.32 -11.36
N VAL A 154 -0.38 -11.97 -10.13
CA VAL A 154 -1.15 -11.08 -9.24
C VAL A 154 -0.29 -10.01 -8.60
N THR A 155 -0.90 -8.91 -8.16
CA THR A 155 -0.19 -7.81 -7.48
C THR A 155 0.10 -8.09 -6.03
N ARG A 156 -0.79 -8.82 -5.36
CA ARG A 156 -0.72 -9.09 -3.93
C ARG A 156 -1.47 -10.37 -3.58
N VAL A 157 -0.87 -11.12 -2.65
CA VAL A 157 -1.53 -12.24 -1.96
C VAL A 157 -1.50 -11.96 -0.47
N ILE A 158 -2.64 -12.13 0.18
CA ILE A 158 -2.76 -12.19 1.63
C ILE A 158 -2.86 -13.66 2.03
N ILE A 159 -2.07 -14.07 3.01
CA ILE A 159 -2.23 -15.36 3.66
C ILE A 159 -2.47 -15.13 5.15
N ARG A 160 -3.55 -15.72 5.66
CA ARG A 160 -4.01 -15.60 7.04
C ARG A 160 -4.17 -16.98 7.66
N ASP A 161 -3.64 -17.18 8.85
CA ASP A 161 -3.88 -18.38 9.64
C ASP A 161 -4.62 -18.02 10.93
N PRO A 162 -5.95 -18.26 11.03
CA PRO A 162 -6.72 -17.87 12.21
C PRO A 162 -6.32 -18.64 13.48
N ASP A 163 -5.73 -19.82 13.34
CA ASP A 163 -5.44 -20.73 14.46
C ASP A 163 -4.00 -20.59 15.00
N SER A 164 -3.13 -19.90 14.27
CA SER A 164 -1.73 -19.68 14.66
C SER A 164 -1.49 -18.31 15.29
N SER A 165 -0.47 -18.27 16.16
CA SER A 165 0.10 -17.01 16.60
C SER A 165 0.84 -16.32 15.45
N ALA A 166 0.91 -14.98 15.48
CA ALA A 166 1.68 -14.23 14.49
C ALA A 166 3.16 -14.62 14.48
N GLU A 167 3.75 -14.92 15.66
CA GLU A 167 5.15 -15.32 15.80
C GLU A 167 5.44 -16.65 15.11
N ASP A 168 4.61 -17.66 15.35
CA ASP A 168 4.76 -18.99 14.73
C ASP A 168 4.60 -18.90 13.21
N PHE A 169 3.64 -18.10 12.74
CA PHE A 169 3.40 -17.93 11.32
C PHE A 169 4.54 -17.18 10.61
N MET A 170 5.13 -16.19 11.27
CA MET A 170 6.35 -15.54 10.76
C MET A 170 7.54 -16.49 10.72
N ALA A 171 7.73 -17.31 11.76
CA ALA A 171 8.80 -18.30 11.79
C ALA A 171 8.65 -19.32 10.64
N LEU A 172 7.41 -19.73 10.37
CA LEU A 172 7.07 -20.55 9.21
C LEU A 172 7.43 -19.83 7.90
N ALA A 173 6.94 -18.60 7.68
CA ALA A 173 7.20 -17.83 6.46
C ALA A 173 8.70 -17.65 6.21
N SER A 174 9.47 -17.35 7.26
CA SER A 174 10.94 -17.24 7.23
C SER A 174 11.60 -18.56 6.84
N THR A 175 11.18 -19.68 7.44
CA THR A 175 11.67 -21.03 7.10
C THR A 175 11.41 -21.40 5.65
N LEU A 176 10.27 -20.95 5.11
CA LEU A 176 9.87 -21.14 3.73
C LEU A 176 10.58 -20.15 2.76
N GLY A 177 11.40 -19.24 3.27
CA GLY A 177 12.10 -18.23 2.46
C GLY A 177 11.15 -17.20 1.83
N LEU A 178 9.94 -17.05 2.37
CA LEU A 178 8.96 -16.07 1.89
C LEU A 178 9.36 -14.69 2.42
N GLN A 179 9.58 -13.75 1.49
CA GLN A 179 9.81 -12.35 1.84
C GLN A 179 8.51 -11.56 1.67
N GLY A 180 7.75 -11.41 2.76
CA GLY A 180 6.59 -10.52 2.85
C GLY A 180 6.97 -9.11 3.27
N THR A 181 6.16 -8.13 2.89
CA THR A 181 6.38 -6.70 3.23
C THR A 181 5.65 -6.25 4.49
N ASN A 182 4.65 -7.01 4.94
CA ASN A 182 3.91 -6.69 6.16
C ASN A 182 3.52 -7.97 6.89
N TYR A 183 3.88 -8.06 8.17
CA TYR A 183 3.69 -9.25 9.01
C TYR A 183 2.69 -9.04 10.15
N PHE A 184 2.04 -7.87 10.26
CA PHE A 184 1.22 -7.57 11.43
C PHE A 184 0.05 -6.64 11.11
N VAL A 185 -1.17 -7.17 11.26
CA VAL A 185 -2.34 -6.38 11.67
C VAL A 185 -2.75 -6.91 13.04
N GLY A 186 -2.43 -6.17 14.10
CA GLY A 186 -2.99 -6.36 15.44
C GLY A 186 -3.04 -7.79 15.99
N TYR A 187 -1.90 -8.47 16.12
CA TYR A 187 -1.76 -9.80 16.77
C TYR A 187 -2.22 -11.02 15.95
N THR A 188 -2.60 -10.84 14.69
CA THR A 188 -3.06 -11.92 13.81
C THR A 188 -1.93 -12.48 12.94
N ALA A 189 -1.91 -13.80 12.72
CA ALA A 189 -1.02 -14.44 11.73
C ALA A 189 -1.46 -14.04 10.32
N TRP A 190 -0.83 -12.97 9.81
CA TRP A 190 -1.11 -12.30 8.54
C TRP A 190 0.18 -12.11 7.76
N LEU A 191 0.17 -12.47 6.48
CA LEU A 191 1.30 -12.28 5.57
C LEU A 191 0.84 -11.62 4.27
N ASP A 192 1.39 -10.45 3.99
CA ASP A 192 1.29 -9.82 2.67
C ASP A 192 2.48 -10.21 1.79
N LEU A 193 2.20 -10.94 0.71
CA LEU A 193 3.14 -11.23 -0.36
C LEU A 193 2.92 -10.25 -1.50
N VAL A 194 4.01 -9.63 -1.93
CA VAL A 194 4.07 -8.72 -3.08
C VAL A 194 5.29 -9.08 -3.96
N PRO A 195 5.37 -8.60 -5.20
CA PRO A 195 6.49 -8.94 -6.08
C PRO A 195 7.84 -8.59 -5.44
N LYS A 196 8.85 -9.44 -5.67
CA LYS A 196 10.19 -9.23 -5.13
C LYS A 196 10.77 -7.89 -5.57
N GLY A 197 11.30 -7.13 -4.60
CA GLY A 197 11.90 -5.81 -4.85
C GLY A 197 10.88 -4.67 -4.95
N VAL A 198 9.57 -4.97 -4.86
CA VAL A 198 8.53 -3.96 -4.74
C VAL A 198 8.36 -3.55 -3.27
N SER A 199 8.26 -2.25 -3.06
CA SER A 199 8.04 -1.61 -1.76
C SER A 199 7.28 -0.30 -1.95
N LYS A 200 6.79 0.30 -0.86
CA LYS A 200 6.20 1.65 -0.87
C LYS A 200 7.13 2.67 -1.55
N ALA A 201 8.44 2.60 -1.26
CA ALA A 201 9.44 3.46 -1.88
C ALA A 201 9.59 3.21 -3.40
N PHE A 202 9.50 1.95 -3.86
CA PHE A 202 9.50 1.62 -5.28
C PHE A 202 8.28 2.22 -6.01
N GLY A 203 7.08 2.09 -5.44
CA GLY A 203 5.87 2.68 -6.00
C GLY A 203 5.93 4.21 -5.99
N LEU A 204 6.42 4.79 -4.89
CA LEU A 204 6.58 6.22 -4.74
C LEU A 204 7.57 6.81 -5.76
N ALA A 205 8.67 6.12 -6.06
CA ALA A 205 9.63 6.56 -7.07
C ALA A 205 8.98 6.70 -8.45
N LYS A 206 8.01 5.82 -8.80
CA LYS A 206 7.24 5.95 -10.04
C LYS A 206 6.32 7.17 -10.03
N VAL A 207 5.65 7.42 -8.91
CA VAL A 207 4.78 8.60 -8.74
C VAL A 207 5.60 9.89 -8.81
N ALA A 208 6.73 9.97 -8.11
CA ALA A 208 7.61 11.13 -8.14
C ALA A 208 8.13 11.42 -9.56
N ALA A 209 8.48 10.38 -10.32
CA ALA A 209 8.87 10.52 -11.72
C ALA A 209 7.71 11.04 -12.61
N ALA A 210 6.49 10.56 -12.40
CA ALA A 210 5.31 11.05 -13.13
C ALA A 210 4.98 12.53 -12.83
N LEU A 211 5.33 12.99 -11.63
CA LEU A 211 5.14 14.38 -11.17
C LEU A 211 6.36 15.29 -11.44
N ASP A 212 7.42 14.77 -12.06
CA ASP A 212 8.70 15.50 -12.25
C ASP A 212 9.27 16.08 -10.94
N VAL A 213 9.25 15.25 -9.89
CA VAL A 213 9.81 15.55 -8.56
C VAL A 213 11.05 14.70 -8.33
N ALA A 214 12.17 15.36 -8.03
CA ALA A 214 13.41 14.67 -7.68
C ALA A 214 13.32 14.05 -6.29
N GLN A 215 14.02 12.93 -6.08
CA GLN A 215 14.03 12.24 -4.78
C GLN A 215 14.50 13.13 -3.61
N ALA A 216 15.34 14.13 -3.87
CA ALA A 216 15.80 15.09 -2.85
C ALA A 216 14.71 16.10 -2.39
N ASP A 217 13.58 16.13 -3.10
CA ASP A 217 12.43 17.00 -2.82
C ASP A 217 11.19 16.21 -2.36
N VAL A 218 11.38 14.92 -2.01
CA VAL A 218 10.38 13.98 -1.45
C VAL A 218 10.57 13.85 0.06
#